data_AF-A0A087HNN6-F1
#
_entry.id   AF-A0A087HNN6-F1
#
_cell.length_a   1.000
_cell.length_b   1.000
_cell.length_c   1.000
_cell.angle_alpha   90.00
_cell.angle_beta   90.00
_cell.angle_gamma   90.00
#
_symmetry.space_group_name_H-M   'P 1'
#
loop_
_entity.id
_entity.type
_entity.pdbx_description
1 polymer ?
#
loop_
_entity_poly.entity_id
_entity_poly.type
_entity_poly.pdbx_seq_one_letter_code
_entity_poly.pdbx_strand_id
1 'polypeptide(L)'
;MTKYGLKIRARSKKKKSPPLVVPSIFAEDEEEENNDVEKEISQQATKTKAPLATPSIFAEDEEDNDDVEKEISQQATKTKALKVIKEQHKKALEEDPSAFSYDDVYHDMKPKETEKQLDEQRKTDKIKERRKEETRVENKPHAPENYENTRSRLINQRGI
;
A
#
# COMPACT_ATOMS: atom_id res chain seq x y z
N MET A 1 -40.46 41.39 12.25
CA MET A 1 -39.86 40.04 12.27
C MET A 1 -38.58 40.05 11.43
N THR A 2 -37.41 39.98 12.05
CA THR A 2 -36.13 39.66 11.39
C THR A 2 -35.36 38.72 12.31
N LYS A 3 -35.68 37.43 12.27
CA LYS A 3 -35.20 36.42 13.24
C LYS A 3 -33.93 35.67 12.80
N TYR A 4 -33.36 35.96 11.63
CA TYR A 4 -32.16 35.26 11.15
C TYR A 4 -31.23 36.20 10.40
N GLY A 5 -30.25 36.76 11.09
CA GLY A 5 -29.11 37.45 10.48
C GLY A 5 -27.82 36.76 10.91
N LEU A 6 -27.17 36.01 10.01
CA LEU A 6 -25.81 35.52 10.25
C LEU A 6 -24.84 36.70 10.17
N LYS A 7 -24.25 37.09 11.31
CA LYS A 7 -23.15 38.05 11.34
C LYS A 7 -21.85 37.33 10.94
N ILE A 8 -21.40 37.53 9.70
CA ILE A 8 -20.12 37.02 9.22
C ILE A 8 -19.00 37.86 9.85
N ARG A 9 -18.15 37.24 10.66
CA ARG A 9 -16.96 37.88 11.25
C ARG A 9 -15.86 37.98 10.17
N ALA A 10 -15.30 39.18 9.99
CA ALA A 10 -14.22 39.41 9.03
C ALA A 10 -12.99 38.54 9.32
N ARG A 11 -12.34 38.04 8.26
CA ARG A 11 -11.12 37.24 8.33
C ARG A 11 -9.94 38.10 8.80
N SER A 12 -9.33 37.71 9.92
CA SER A 12 -8.08 38.26 10.42
C SER A 12 -6.98 38.21 9.35
N LYS A 13 -6.23 39.31 9.20
CA LYS A 13 -5.10 39.43 8.27
C LYS A 13 -4.01 38.44 8.71
N LYS A 14 -3.64 37.51 7.82
CA LYS A 14 -2.50 36.61 8.00
C LYS A 14 -1.23 37.44 8.29
N LYS A 15 -0.67 37.30 9.49
CA LYS A 15 0.71 37.68 9.77
C LYS A 15 1.61 36.76 8.95
N LYS A 16 2.54 37.31 8.17
CA LYS A 16 3.60 36.55 7.50
C LYS A 16 4.45 35.91 8.60
N SER A 17 4.55 34.58 8.60
CA SER A 17 5.50 33.85 9.43
C SER A 17 6.93 34.25 9.03
N PRO A 18 7.88 34.34 9.97
CA PRO A 18 9.29 34.56 9.64
C PRO A 18 9.81 33.38 8.79
N PRO A 19 10.82 33.60 7.92
CA PRO A 19 11.40 32.53 7.12
C PRO A 19 12.00 31.48 8.04
N LEU A 20 11.64 30.22 7.79
CA LEU A 20 12.26 29.07 8.44
C LEU A 20 13.71 29.04 7.98
N VAL A 21 14.63 29.33 8.90
CA VAL A 21 16.04 29.01 8.72
C VAL A 21 16.11 27.50 8.67
N VAL A 22 16.31 26.94 7.48
CA VAL A 22 16.62 25.52 7.31
C VAL A 22 18.07 25.36 7.76
N PRO A 23 18.37 24.66 8.87
CA PRO A 23 19.75 24.33 9.17
C PRO A 23 20.26 23.44 8.03
N SER A 24 21.37 23.85 7.44
CA SER A 24 22.11 23.09 6.44
C SER A 24 22.59 21.79 7.09
N ILE A 25 22.04 20.66 6.66
CA ILE A 25 22.38 19.30 7.17
C ILE A 25 23.76 18.84 6.65
N PHE A 26 24.42 19.64 5.80
CA PHE A 26 25.74 19.31 5.23
C PHE A 26 26.88 20.14 5.80
N ALA A 27 26.67 20.87 6.90
CA ALA A 27 27.78 21.45 7.63
C ALA A 27 28.32 20.40 8.60
N GLU A 28 29.51 19.91 8.26
CA GLU A 28 30.38 19.04 9.04
C GLU A 28 30.39 19.45 10.52
N ASP A 29 29.83 18.61 11.39
CA ASP A 29 30.23 18.50 12.78
C ASP A 29 30.27 17.01 13.11
N GLU A 30 31.49 16.55 13.39
CA GLU A 30 31.77 15.22 13.89
C GLU A 30 31.21 15.06 15.31
N GLU A 31 30.72 13.86 15.57
CA GLU A 31 30.37 13.30 16.88
C GLU A 31 28.96 13.56 17.43
N GLU A 32 28.36 12.46 17.89
CA GLU A 32 27.09 12.35 18.64
C GLU A 32 25.77 12.28 17.86
N GLU A 33 25.46 11.10 17.28
CA GLU A 33 24.06 10.64 17.21
C GLU A 33 23.97 9.11 17.08
N ASN A 34 23.92 8.40 18.21
CA ASN A 34 23.57 6.98 18.25
C ASN A 34 22.33 6.76 19.12
N ASN A 35 21.22 7.45 18.87
CA ASN A 35 19.96 7.19 19.61
C ASN A 35 18.67 7.18 18.77
N ASP A 36 18.71 7.48 17.46
CA ASP A 36 17.46 7.64 16.69
C ASP A 36 16.95 6.40 15.94
N VAL A 37 17.66 5.25 16.01
CA VAL A 37 17.22 3.99 15.38
C VAL A 37 16.42 3.09 16.35
N GLU A 38 15.84 3.64 17.42
CA GLU A 38 15.03 2.85 18.37
C GLU A 38 13.52 2.83 18.06
N LYS A 39 13.06 3.44 16.96
CA LYS A 39 11.61 3.60 16.73
C LYS A 39 11.10 3.06 15.39
N GLU A 40 11.43 1.83 15.00
CA GLU A 40 10.57 1.03 14.11
C GLU A 40 11.08 -0.40 13.90
N ILE A 41 11.04 -1.26 14.93
CA ILE A 41 11.13 -2.72 14.69
C ILE A 41 10.09 -3.42 15.57
N SER A 42 8.83 -3.31 15.16
CA SER A 42 7.77 -4.21 15.57
C SER A 42 7.23 -4.87 14.32
N GLN A 43 7.66 -6.11 14.07
CA GLN A 43 6.92 -7.15 13.35
C GLN A 43 7.80 -8.39 13.22
N GLN A 44 7.70 -9.30 14.18
CA GLN A 44 7.59 -10.75 13.93
C GLN A 44 7.44 -11.47 15.27
N ALA A 45 6.19 -11.73 15.65
CA ALA A 45 5.85 -12.66 16.71
C ALA A 45 5.48 -14.01 16.07
N THR A 46 6.30 -15.04 16.29
CA THR A 46 5.90 -16.43 16.00
C THR A 46 5.95 -17.30 17.25
N LYS A 47 4.74 -17.56 17.76
CA LYS A 47 4.20 -18.81 18.32
C LYS A 47 4.66 -19.28 19.72
N THR A 48 3.61 -19.41 20.55
CA THR A 48 3.44 -20.07 21.86
C THR A 48 4.22 -19.52 23.04
N LYS A 49 3.75 -18.39 23.60
CA LYS A 49 3.96 -18.07 25.02
C LYS A 49 2.62 -18.18 25.75
N ALA A 50 2.66 -18.75 26.95
CA ALA A 50 1.56 -18.77 27.92
C ALA A 50 0.92 -17.37 28.04
N PRO A 51 -0.38 -17.26 28.40
CA PRO A 51 -1.02 -15.98 28.61
C PRO A 51 -0.17 -15.16 29.59
N LEU A 52 0.35 -14.02 29.11
CA LEU A 52 1.13 -13.09 29.91
C LEU A 52 0.21 -12.63 31.05
N ALA A 53 0.63 -12.85 32.29
CA ALA A 53 -0.03 -12.28 33.45
C ALA A 53 -0.16 -10.77 33.21
N THR A 54 -1.36 -10.24 33.36
CA THR A 54 -1.61 -8.80 33.24
C THR A 54 -0.80 -8.10 34.34
N PRO A 55 0.16 -7.22 34.01
CA PRO A 55 0.90 -6.50 35.04
C PRO A 55 -0.10 -5.69 35.87
N SER A 56 -0.08 -5.90 37.18
CA SER A 56 -0.93 -5.18 38.10
C SER A 56 -0.38 -3.76 38.23
N ILE A 57 -1.03 -2.80 37.59
CA ILE A 57 -0.64 -1.37 37.54
C ILE A 57 -0.62 -0.73 38.95
N PHE A 58 -1.21 -1.38 39.95
CA PHE A 58 -1.37 -0.85 41.31
C PHE A 58 -0.64 -1.66 42.40
N ALA A 59 0.21 -2.64 42.05
CA ALA A 59 0.79 -3.55 43.06
C ALA A 59 2.33 -3.59 43.10
N GLU A 60 3.05 -2.70 42.43
CA GLU A 60 4.52 -2.85 42.24
C GLU A 60 5.38 -1.65 42.69
N ASP A 61 4.94 -0.80 43.64
CA ASP A 61 5.77 0.37 44.04
C ASP A 61 5.94 0.60 45.54
N GLU A 62 5.53 -0.34 46.41
CA GLU A 62 5.65 -0.14 47.86
C GLU A 62 6.82 -0.88 48.53
N GLU A 63 7.67 -1.62 47.79
CA GLU A 63 8.69 -2.45 48.45
C GLU A 63 10.10 -2.51 47.84
N ASP A 64 10.49 -1.64 46.89
CA ASP A 64 11.85 -1.78 46.33
C ASP A 64 12.39 -0.54 45.58
N ASN A 65 12.47 0.61 46.28
CA ASN A 65 13.05 1.84 45.71
C ASN A 65 14.56 2.01 46.01
N ASP A 66 15.23 1.00 46.60
CA ASP A 66 16.66 1.06 46.97
C ASP A 66 17.52 -0.13 46.48
N ASP A 67 16.97 -1.10 45.73
CA ASP A 67 17.75 -2.26 45.25
C ASP A 67 18.57 -1.93 43.99
N VAL A 68 19.75 -1.34 44.23
CA VAL A 68 20.76 -1.04 43.20
C VAL A 68 21.17 -2.30 42.42
N GLU A 69 21.16 -3.50 43.03
CA GLU A 69 21.54 -4.74 42.35
C GLU A 69 20.51 -5.14 41.28
N LYS A 70 19.23 -4.92 41.56
CA LYS A 70 18.13 -5.14 40.62
C LYS A 70 18.19 -4.14 39.47
N GLU A 71 18.49 -2.87 39.73
CA GLU A 71 18.68 -1.86 38.67
C GLU A 71 19.88 -2.21 37.77
N ILE A 72 21.03 -2.56 38.36
CA ILE A 72 22.22 -2.99 37.60
C ILE A 72 21.90 -4.23 36.74
N SER A 73 21.14 -5.18 37.29
CA SER A 73 20.72 -6.39 36.56
C SER A 73 19.82 -6.05 35.36
N GLN A 74 18.87 -5.14 35.52
CA GLN A 74 18.04 -4.66 34.43
C GLN A 74 18.85 -3.92 33.35
N GLN A 75 19.79 -3.05 33.75
CA GLN A 75 20.65 -2.34 32.80
C GLN A 75 21.60 -3.29 32.05
N ALA A 76 22.17 -4.29 32.74
CA ALA A 76 23.03 -5.30 32.14
C ALA A 76 22.25 -6.18 31.14
N THR A 77 21.03 -6.57 31.47
CA THR A 77 20.16 -7.35 30.56
C THR A 77 19.76 -6.54 29.34
N LYS A 78 19.39 -5.27 29.50
CA LYS A 78 19.12 -4.35 28.37
C LYS A 78 20.33 -4.23 27.45
N THR A 79 21.52 -3.98 28.00
CA THR A 79 22.75 -3.83 27.22
C THR A 79 23.11 -5.10 26.45
N LYS A 80 22.95 -6.27 27.07
CA LYS A 80 23.15 -7.57 26.41
C LYS A 80 22.14 -7.78 25.27
N ALA A 81 20.87 -7.49 25.50
CA ALA A 81 19.83 -7.58 24.48
C ALA A 81 20.12 -6.68 23.28
N LEU A 82 20.53 -5.43 23.53
CA LEU A 82 20.91 -4.49 22.46
C LEU A 82 22.08 -5.01 21.61
N LYS A 83 23.09 -5.64 22.24
CA LYS A 83 24.20 -6.27 21.50
C LYS A 83 23.72 -7.42 20.60
N VAL A 84 22.84 -8.28 21.12
CA VAL A 84 22.27 -9.41 20.35
C VAL A 84 21.47 -8.90 19.15
N ILE A 85 20.66 -7.86 19.32
CA ILE A 85 19.88 -7.28 18.22
C ILE A 85 20.80 -6.73 17.12
N LYS A 86 21.86 -6.00 17.50
CA LYS A 86 22.84 -5.48 16.54
C LYS A 86 23.54 -6.59 15.77
N GLU A 87 23.94 -7.66 16.47
CA GLU A 87 24.56 -8.83 15.85
C GLU A 87 23.61 -9.53 14.88
N GLN A 88 22.35 -9.73 15.26
CA GLN A 88 21.33 -10.32 14.39
C GLN A 88 21.07 -9.48 13.15
N HIS A 89 20.95 -8.16 13.30
CA HIS A 89 20.78 -7.24 12.17
C HIS A 89 21.97 -7.32 11.20
N LYS A 90 23.19 -7.29 11.73
CA LYS A 90 24.41 -7.45 10.92
C LYS A 90 24.43 -8.79 10.21
N LYS A 91 24.14 -9.88 10.92
CA LYS A 91 24.13 -11.23 10.35
C LYS A 91 23.10 -11.37 9.23
N ALA A 92 21.90 -10.81 9.42
CA ALA A 92 20.86 -10.83 8.40
C ALA A 92 21.30 -10.10 7.12
N LEU A 93 21.96 -8.95 7.24
CA LEU A 93 22.50 -8.21 6.08
C LEU A 93 23.70 -8.90 5.40
N GLU A 94 24.51 -9.63 6.16
CA GLU A 94 25.65 -10.40 5.61
C GLU A 94 25.18 -11.64 4.85
N GLU A 95 24.12 -12.31 5.32
CA GLU A 95 23.52 -13.47 4.65
C GLU A 95 22.72 -13.05 3.41
N ASP A 96 21.92 -12.00 3.53
CA ASP A 96 21.13 -11.46 2.42
C ASP A 96 21.08 -9.92 2.49
N PRO A 97 21.73 -9.20 1.54
CA PRO A 97 21.65 -7.75 1.44
C PRO A 97 20.21 -7.23 1.28
N SER A 98 19.29 -8.06 0.77
CA SER A 98 17.88 -7.74 0.55
C SER A 98 16.98 -8.12 1.75
N ALA A 99 17.53 -8.60 2.87
CA ALA A 99 16.76 -9.11 4.01
C ALA A 99 15.71 -8.13 4.57
N PHE A 100 15.96 -6.83 4.44
CA PHE A 100 15.05 -5.76 4.89
C PHE A 100 14.42 -4.95 3.75
N SER A 101 14.76 -5.27 2.49
CA SER A 101 14.26 -4.57 1.29
C SER A 101 12.91 -5.11 0.81
N TYR A 102 11.97 -5.30 1.73
CA TYR A 102 10.66 -5.89 1.42
C TYR A 102 9.87 -5.11 0.36
N ASP A 103 10.01 -3.78 0.36
CA ASP A 103 9.31 -2.92 -0.59
C ASP A 103 9.86 -3.12 -2.01
N ASP A 104 11.18 -3.19 -2.18
CA ASP A 104 11.81 -3.37 -3.49
C ASP A 104 11.44 -4.73 -4.11
N VAL A 105 11.46 -5.82 -3.32
CA VAL A 105 11.05 -7.15 -3.77
C VAL A 105 9.57 -7.19 -4.18
N TYR A 106 8.72 -6.45 -3.47
CA TYR A 106 7.31 -6.31 -3.83
C TYR A 106 7.13 -5.53 -5.13
N HIS A 107 7.86 -4.42 -5.29
CA HIS A 107 7.90 -3.65 -6.53
C HIS A 107 8.36 -4.48 -7.73
N ASP A 108 9.24 -5.46 -7.56
CA ASP A 108 9.72 -6.34 -8.63
C ASP A 108 8.72 -7.46 -9.03
N MET A 109 7.85 -7.89 -8.11
CA MET A 109 6.85 -8.92 -8.37
C MET A 109 5.56 -8.36 -8.97
N LYS A 110 5.13 -7.18 -8.52
CA LYS A 110 3.86 -6.59 -8.96
C LYS A 110 3.71 -6.23 -10.43
N PRO A 111 4.72 -5.69 -11.15
CA PRO A 111 4.54 -5.33 -12.56
C PRO A 111 4.15 -6.57 -13.39
N LYS A 112 4.77 -7.71 -13.10
CA LYS A 112 4.52 -8.98 -13.80
C LYS A 112 3.09 -9.51 -13.59
N GLU A 113 2.50 -9.25 -12.44
CA GLU A 113 1.09 -9.61 -12.17
C GLU A 113 0.13 -8.65 -12.88
N THR A 114 0.42 -7.35 -12.82
CA THR A 114 -0.42 -6.33 -13.45
C THR A 114 -0.41 -6.41 -14.98
N GLU A 115 0.73 -6.73 -15.59
CA GLU A 115 0.86 -6.91 -17.04
C GLU A 115 0.03 -8.09 -17.55
N LYS A 116 0.10 -9.24 -16.86
CA LYS A 116 -0.70 -10.43 -17.20
C LYS A 116 -2.20 -10.13 -17.13
N GLN A 117 -2.65 -9.43 -16.09
CA GLN A 117 -4.05 -9.03 -15.94
C GLN A 117 -4.51 -8.08 -17.05
N LEU A 118 -3.68 -7.10 -17.42
CA LEU A 118 -3.97 -6.17 -18.52
C LEU A 118 -4.08 -6.89 -19.87
N ASP A 119 -3.19 -7.84 -20.15
CA ASP A 119 -3.21 -8.61 -21.38
C ASP A 119 -4.40 -9.57 -21.47
N GLU A 120 -4.82 -10.17 -20.35
CA GLU A 120 -6.06 -10.94 -20.28
C GLU A 120 -7.29 -10.07 -20.52
N GLN A 121 -7.36 -8.88 -19.90
CA GLN A 121 -8.45 -7.93 -20.13
C GLN A 121 -8.54 -7.54 -21.62
N ARG A 122 -7.42 -7.15 -22.23
CA ARG A 122 -7.35 -6.83 -23.67
C ARG A 122 -7.85 -7.96 -24.56
N LYS A 123 -7.50 -9.21 -24.25
CA LYS A 123 -7.98 -10.40 -24.97
C LYS A 123 -9.49 -10.58 -24.80
N THR A 124 -10.01 -10.45 -23.57
CA THR A 124 -11.44 -10.60 -23.31
C THR A 124 -12.28 -9.52 -23.99
N ASP A 125 -11.81 -8.27 -24.00
CA ASP A 125 -12.52 -7.16 -24.64
C ASP A 125 -12.56 -7.31 -26.15
N LYS A 126 -11.44 -7.73 -26.77
CA LYS A 126 -11.40 -8.07 -28.20
C LYS A 126 -12.34 -9.23 -28.57
N ILE A 127 -12.54 -10.20 -27.67
CA ILE A 127 -13.50 -11.30 -27.87
C ILE A 127 -14.95 -10.79 -27.75
N LYS A 128 -15.24 -9.95 -26.75
CA LYS A 128 -16.57 -9.34 -26.57
C LYS A 128 -16.94 -8.46 -27.76
N GLU A 129 -15.99 -7.70 -28.29
CA GLU A 129 -16.19 -6.85 -29.47
C GLU A 129 -16.53 -7.68 -30.71
N ARG A 130 -15.75 -8.72 -31.02
CA ARG A 130 -16.06 -9.65 -32.11
C ARG A 130 -17.45 -10.29 -31.98
N ARG A 131 -17.83 -10.72 -30.78
CA ARG A 131 -19.17 -11.26 -30.52
C ARG A 131 -20.28 -10.22 -30.72
N LYS A 132 -20.04 -8.96 -30.37
CA LYS A 132 -20.99 -7.86 -30.62
C LYS A 132 -21.11 -7.56 -32.11
N GLU A 133 -20.02 -7.64 -32.87
CA GLU A 133 -20.06 -7.49 -34.32
C GLU A 133 -20.78 -8.65 -35.01
N GLU A 134 -20.52 -9.89 -34.60
CA GLU A 134 -21.22 -11.09 -35.10
C GLU A 134 -22.74 -10.99 -34.87
N THR A 135 -23.16 -10.65 -33.65
CA THR A 135 -24.58 -10.45 -33.36
C THR A 135 -25.17 -9.24 -34.08
N ARG A 136 -24.39 -8.19 -34.36
CA ARG A 136 -24.83 -7.06 -35.20
C ARG A 136 -24.96 -7.43 -36.67
N VAL A 137 -24.15 -8.34 -37.18
CA VAL A 137 -24.24 -8.87 -38.55
C VAL A 137 -25.44 -9.81 -38.67
N GLU A 138 -25.69 -10.66 -37.68
CA GLU A 138 -26.86 -11.56 -37.65
C GLU A 138 -28.19 -10.79 -37.51
N ASN A 139 -28.20 -9.68 -36.76
CA ASN A 139 -29.37 -8.80 -36.64
C ASN A 139 -29.47 -7.74 -37.77
N LYS A 140 -28.61 -7.76 -38.79
CA LYS A 140 -28.92 -7.02 -40.02
C LYS A 140 -30.16 -7.69 -40.60
N PRO A 141 -31.29 -6.97 -40.80
CA PRO A 141 -32.40 -7.55 -41.52
C PRO A 141 -31.85 -8.02 -42.87
N HIS A 142 -31.97 -9.31 -43.15
CA HIS A 142 -31.79 -9.83 -44.49
C HIS A 142 -32.73 -8.97 -45.35
N ALA A 143 -32.15 -8.02 -46.09
CA ALA A 143 -32.93 -7.20 -46.99
C ALA A 143 -33.70 -8.20 -47.86
N PRO A 144 -35.04 -8.13 -47.91
CA PRO A 144 -35.78 -9.07 -48.74
C PRO A 144 -35.25 -8.85 -50.15
N GLU A 145 -34.44 -9.81 -50.64
CA GLU A 145 -34.06 -9.85 -52.04
C GLU A 145 -35.39 -9.74 -52.78
N ASN A 146 -35.50 -8.69 -53.60
CA ASN A 146 -36.75 -8.33 -54.26
C ASN A 146 -37.27 -9.56 -55.03
N TYR A 147 -38.18 -10.31 -54.39
CA TYR A 147 -38.64 -11.63 -54.82
C TYR A 147 -39.41 -11.54 -56.14
N GLU A 148 -39.90 -10.35 -56.51
CA GLU A 148 -40.48 -10.09 -57.82
C GLU A 148 -39.42 -10.22 -58.92
N ASN A 149 -38.21 -9.69 -58.70
CA ASN A 149 -37.18 -9.61 -59.74
C ASN A 149 -36.51 -10.97 -60.02
N THR A 150 -36.36 -11.82 -58.99
CA THR A 150 -35.85 -13.19 -59.14
C THR A 150 -36.91 -14.12 -59.72
N ARG A 151 -38.19 -13.94 -59.37
CA ARG A 151 -39.30 -14.71 -59.92
C ARG A 151 -39.52 -14.40 -61.41
N SER A 152 -39.46 -13.13 -61.81
CA SER A 152 -39.50 -12.74 -63.23
C SER A 152 -38.32 -13.30 -64.03
N ARG A 153 -37.11 -13.33 -63.43
CA ARG A 153 -35.93 -13.91 -64.08
C ARG A 153 -36.07 -15.42 -64.31
N LEU A 154 -36.71 -16.15 -63.39
CA LEU A 154 -37.00 -17.59 -63.53
C LEU A 154 -38.14 -17.88 -64.53
N ILE A 155 -39.15 -17.00 -64.62
CA ILE A 155 -40.24 -17.11 -65.59
C ILE A 155 -39.71 -16.92 -67.01
N ASN A 156 -38.85 -15.91 -67.22
CA ASN A 156 -38.25 -15.64 -68.53
C ASN A 156 -37.27 -16.75 -69.00
N GLN A 157 -36.73 -17.57 -68.09
CA GLN A 157 -35.93 -18.75 -68.44
C GLN A 157 -36.75 -19.99 -68.81
N ARG A 158 -38.05 -20.03 -68.48
CA ARG A 158 -38.92 -21.19 -68.73
C ARG A 158 -39.78 -21.10 -69.99
N GLY A 159 -39.68 -20.03 -70.76
CA GLY A 159 -40.19 -19.95 -72.14
C GLY A 159 -41.63 -20.46 -72.32
N ILE A 160 -42.59 -19.86 -71.63
CA ILE A 160 -44.02 -19.92 -71.99
C ILE A 160 -44.43 -18.55 -72.48
#